data_AF-A0A7R8UWA4-F1
#
_entry.id   AF-A0A7R8UWA4-F1
#
_cell.length_a   1.000
_cell.length_b   1.000
_cell.length_c   1.000
_cell.angle_alpha   90.00
_cell.angle_beta   90.00
_cell.angle_gamma   90.00
#
_symmetry.space_group_name_H-M   'P 1'
#
loop_
_entity.id
_entity.type
_entity.pdbx_description
1 polymer ?
#
loop_
_entity_poly.entity_id
_entity_poly.type
_entity_poly.pdbx_seq_one_letter_code
_entity_poly.pdbx_strand_id
1 'polypeptide(L)'
;MSSPHDELCPPPTDDDELTLPRASINKIIKELVPSIRVANESRELILNCCTEFIHLISSEANDVCNSRNKKTINAEHVLEALDRLGFRDYKQEAEAVLNDCKEVAAKRRRQSTRLENLGIPEEELLRQQQELFAKARAEQAAAEQAQWYSMQAAAGMEGADQYWRNLKKAQGDDDDEDDY
;
A
#
# COMPACT_ATOMS: atom_id res chain seq x y z
N MET A 1 -52.43 -9.01 2.13
CA MET A 1 -52.31 -9.88 0.94
C MET A 1 -51.01 -9.49 0.26
N SER A 2 -49.94 -10.23 0.52
CA SER A 2 -48.63 -9.98 -0.10
C SER A 2 -48.64 -10.61 -1.49
N SER A 3 -48.17 -9.86 -2.50
CA SER A 3 -48.17 -10.30 -3.90
C SER A 3 -47.29 -11.54 -4.10
N PRO A 4 -47.68 -12.51 -4.96
CA PRO A 4 -46.92 -13.76 -5.18
C PRO A 4 -45.64 -13.60 -6.03
N HIS A 5 -45.20 -12.36 -6.32
CA HIS A 5 -44.10 -12.09 -7.25
C HIS A 5 -42.78 -11.66 -6.58
N ASP A 6 -42.74 -11.55 -5.26
CA ASP A 6 -41.55 -11.12 -4.50
C ASP A 6 -40.62 -12.29 -4.10
N GLU A 7 -40.93 -13.53 -4.48
CA GLU A 7 -40.23 -14.76 -4.05
C GLU A 7 -39.20 -15.31 -5.06
N LEU A 8 -38.70 -14.50 -6.01
CA LEU A 8 -37.81 -14.98 -7.08
C LEU A 8 -36.34 -14.54 -6.99
N CYS A 9 -35.92 -13.81 -5.95
CA CYS A 9 -34.49 -13.70 -5.66
C CYS A 9 -34.14 -14.62 -4.49
N PRO A 10 -33.38 -15.72 -4.71
CA PRO A 10 -32.74 -16.39 -3.58
C PRO A 10 -31.92 -15.36 -2.80
N PRO A 11 -31.83 -15.48 -1.46
CA PRO A 11 -30.95 -14.63 -0.68
C PRO A 11 -29.53 -14.73 -1.27
N PRO A 12 -28.78 -13.62 -1.35
CA PRO A 12 -27.42 -13.66 -1.86
C PRO A 12 -26.65 -14.70 -1.05
N THR A 13 -26.16 -15.72 -1.75
CA THR A 13 -25.31 -16.75 -1.15
C THR A 13 -23.96 -16.12 -0.87
N ASP A 14 -23.22 -16.58 0.15
CA ASP A 14 -21.89 -16.05 0.49
C ASP A 14 -20.90 -16.03 -0.73
N ASP A 15 -21.19 -16.81 -1.78
CA ASP A 15 -20.49 -16.78 -3.08
C ASP A 15 -20.59 -15.43 -3.83
N ASP A 16 -21.64 -14.63 -3.59
CA ASP A 16 -21.78 -13.28 -4.15
C ASP A 16 -20.75 -12.30 -3.54
N GLU A 17 -20.12 -12.66 -2.42
CA GLU A 17 -19.14 -11.82 -1.71
C GLU A 17 -17.70 -12.04 -2.21
N LEU A 18 -17.40 -13.20 -2.81
CA LEU A 18 -16.05 -13.57 -3.27
C LEU A 18 -15.91 -13.48 -4.81
N THR A 19 -16.11 -12.29 -5.36
CA THR A 19 -15.89 -12.03 -6.78
C THR A 19 -14.65 -11.17 -7.03
N LEU A 20 -14.08 -11.29 -8.23
CA LEU A 20 -12.99 -10.41 -8.64
C LEU A 20 -13.48 -8.94 -8.70
N PRO A 21 -12.61 -7.95 -8.45
CA PRO A 21 -13.02 -6.56 -8.51
C PRO A 21 -13.58 -6.21 -9.89
N ARG A 22 -14.82 -5.72 -9.93
CA ARG A 22 -15.53 -5.32 -11.16
C ARG A 22 -14.69 -4.38 -12.04
N ALA A 23 -13.96 -3.47 -11.41
CA ALA A 23 -13.07 -2.53 -12.10
C ALA A 23 -11.97 -3.25 -12.89
N SER A 24 -11.38 -4.31 -12.33
CA SER A 24 -10.34 -5.10 -12.99
C SER A 24 -10.88 -5.83 -14.21
N ILE A 25 -12.04 -6.49 -14.09
CA ILE A 25 -12.70 -7.16 -15.22
C ILE A 25 -13.09 -6.16 -16.30
N ASN A 26 -13.67 -5.02 -15.91
CA ASN A 26 -14.03 -3.96 -16.86
C ASN A 26 -12.82 -3.37 -17.60
N LYS A 27 -11.67 -3.31 -16.94
CA LYS A 27 -10.42 -2.87 -17.57
C LYS A 27 -9.97 -3.88 -18.63
N ILE A 28 -9.92 -5.17 -18.29
CA ILE A 28 -9.55 -6.24 -19.24
C ILE A 28 -10.48 -6.28 -20.45
N ILE A 29 -11.81 -6.18 -20.23
CA ILE A 29 -12.79 -6.14 -21.31
C ILE A 29 -12.50 -4.96 -22.26
N LYS A 30 -12.24 -3.75 -21.74
CA LYS A 30 -11.94 -2.58 -22.57
C LYS A 30 -10.61 -2.71 -23.32
N GLU A 31 -9.61 -3.36 -22.73
CA GLU A 31 -8.33 -3.60 -23.39
C GLU A 31 -8.46 -4.60 -24.56
N LEU A 32 -9.29 -5.64 -24.40
CA LEU A 32 -9.52 -6.65 -25.44
C LEU A 32 -10.49 -6.18 -26.53
N VAL A 33 -11.52 -5.41 -26.18
CA VAL A 33 -12.55 -4.92 -27.13
C VAL A 33 -12.76 -3.40 -27.00
N PRO A 34 -11.79 -2.57 -27.42
CA PRO A 34 -11.76 -1.13 -27.12
C PRO A 34 -12.90 -0.32 -27.73
N SER A 35 -13.46 -0.74 -28.87
CA SER A 35 -14.47 0.01 -29.61
C SER A 35 -15.89 -0.56 -29.50
N ILE A 36 -16.10 -1.56 -28.64
CA ILE A 36 -17.38 -2.27 -28.54
C ILE A 36 -18.08 -1.90 -27.24
N ARG A 37 -19.36 -1.53 -27.33
CA ARG A 37 -20.21 -1.34 -26.16
C ARG A 37 -20.72 -2.70 -25.67
N VAL A 38 -20.11 -3.19 -24.60
CA VAL A 38 -20.59 -4.40 -23.89
C VAL A 38 -21.81 -4.03 -23.02
N ALA A 39 -22.80 -4.92 -22.89
CA ALA A 39 -23.96 -4.72 -22.01
C ALA A 39 -23.59 -4.95 -20.54
N ASN A 40 -24.37 -4.40 -19.59
CA ASN A 40 -24.09 -4.62 -18.16
C ASN A 40 -24.23 -6.09 -17.79
N GLU A 41 -25.32 -6.74 -18.22
CA GLU A 41 -25.55 -8.17 -17.99
C GLU A 41 -24.42 -9.06 -18.54
N SER A 42 -23.83 -8.71 -19.69
CA SER A 42 -22.68 -9.44 -20.22
C SER A 42 -21.43 -9.28 -19.36
N ARG A 43 -21.23 -8.11 -18.72
CA ARG A 43 -20.12 -7.91 -17.77
C ARG A 43 -20.31 -8.74 -16.50
N GLU A 44 -21.54 -8.78 -15.98
CA GLU A 44 -21.90 -9.65 -14.85
C GLU A 44 -21.67 -11.13 -15.19
N LEU A 45 -22.08 -11.55 -16.39
CA LEU A 45 -21.86 -12.92 -16.84
C LEU A 45 -20.36 -13.26 -16.92
N ILE A 46 -19.54 -12.37 -17.49
CA ILE A 46 -18.08 -12.57 -17.56
C ILE A 46 -17.49 -12.66 -16.15
N LEU A 47 -17.94 -11.82 -15.20
CA LEU A 47 -17.49 -11.88 -13.81
C LEU A 47 -17.80 -13.24 -13.19
N ASN A 48 -19.02 -13.75 -13.36
CA ASN A 48 -19.43 -15.07 -12.87
C ASN A 48 -18.61 -16.18 -13.52
N CYS A 49 -18.35 -16.09 -14.84
CA CYS A 49 -17.47 -17.02 -15.54
C CYS A 49 -16.03 -17.00 -15.00
N CYS A 50 -15.51 -15.85 -14.57
CA CYS A 50 -14.18 -15.79 -13.96
C CYS A 50 -14.14 -16.52 -12.61
N THR A 51 -15.17 -16.37 -11.78
CA THR A 51 -15.28 -17.11 -10.52
C THR A 51 -15.39 -18.61 -10.78
N GLU A 52 -16.26 -19.02 -11.70
CA GLU A 52 -16.43 -20.43 -12.08
C GLU A 52 -15.14 -21.01 -12.67
N PHE A 53 -14.38 -20.23 -13.44
CA PHE A 53 -13.08 -20.66 -13.96
C PHE A 53 -12.09 -20.96 -12.82
N ILE A 54 -12.06 -20.14 -11.77
CA ILE A 54 -11.21 -20.40 -10.59
C ILE A 54 -11.64 -21.70 -9.91
N HIS A 55 -12.94 -21.94 -9.74
CA HIS A 55 -13.46 -23.18 -9.16
C HIS A 55 -13.12 -24.41 -10.01
N LEU A 56 -13.30 -24.33 -11.33
CA LEU A 56 -12.98 -25.40 -12.27
C LEU A 56 -11.50 -25.81 -12.17
N ILE A 57 -10.59 -24.83 -12.27
CA ILE A 57 -9.15 -25.10 -12.17
C ILE A 57 -8.79 -25.64 -10.77
N SER A 58 -9.37 -25.07 -9.71
CA SER A 58 -9.08 -25.49 -8.33
C SER A 58 -9.55 -26.92 -8.07
N SER A 59 -10.72 -27.30 -8.58
CA SER A 59 -11.28 -28.65 -8.47
C SER A 59 -10.39 -29.67 -9.19
N GLU A 60 -10.05 -29.42 -10.45
CA GLU A 60 -9.18 -30.34 -11.21
C GLU A 60 -7.76 -30.42 -10.60
N ALA A 61 -7.20 -29.29 -10.13
CA ALA A 61 -5.90 -29.29 -9.47
C ALA A 61 -5.91 -30.05 -8.13
N ASN A 62 -7.03 -30.01 -7.40
CA ASN A 62 -7.25 -30.80 -6.20
C ASN A 62 -7.31 -32.31 -6.53
N ASP A 63 -8.00 -32.70 -7.59
CA ASP A 63 -8.06 -34.09 -8.05
C ASP A 63 -6.69 -34.60 -8.49
N VAL A 64 -5.92 -33.79 -9.22
CA VAL A 64 -4.51 -34.08 -9.54
C VAL A 64 -3.68 -34.25 -8.26
N CYS A 65 -3.81 -33.34 -7.29
CA CYS A 65 -3.10 -33.39 -6.01
C CYS A 65 -3.38 -34.70 -5.26
N ASN A 66 -4.66 -35.06 -5.16
CA ASN A 66 -5.12 -36.28 -4.49
C ASN A 66 -4.65 -37.53 -5.22
N SER A 67 -4.70 -37.55 -6.55
CA SER A 67 -4.19 -38.66 -7.37
C SER A 67 -2.69 -38.89 -7.19
N ARG A 68 -1.92 -37.84 -6.83
CA ARG A 68 -0.49 -37.91 -6.51
C ARG A 68 -0.22 -38.14 -5.01
N ASN A 69 -1.26 -38.44 -4.23
CA ASN A 69 -1.21 -38.71 -2.80
C ASN A 69 -0.55 -37.57 -1.99
N LYS A 70 -0.75 -36.32 -2.43
CA LYS A 70 -0.29 -35.10 -1.74
C LYS A 70 -1.47 -34.41 -1.05
N LYS A 71 -1.18 -33.68 0.03
CA LYS A 71 -2.16 -32.92 0.83
C LYS A 71 -2.15 -31.40 0.55
N THR A 72 -1.25 -30.95 -0.31
CA THR A 72 -1.05 -29.53 -0.60
C THR A 72 -1.01 -29.35 -2.12
N ILE A 73 -1.88 -28.49 -2.62
CA ILE A 73 -1.91 -28.14 -4.03
C ILE A 73 -0.68 -27.30 -4.36
N ASN A 74 0.19 -27.83 -5.22
CA ASN A 74 1.38 -27.15 -5.71
C ASN A 74 1.17 -26.68 -7.15
N ALA A 75 2.06 -25.81 -7.63
CA ALA A 75 2.00 -25.30 -9.01
C ALA A 75 1.97 -26.41 -10.07
N GLU A 76 2.69 -27.51 -9.85
CA GLU A 76 2.69 -28.68 -10.75
C GLU A 76 1.32 -29.34 -10.91
N HIS A 77 0.44 -29.25 -9.89
CA HIS A 77 -0.92 -29.78 -9.98
C HIS A 77 -1.82 -28.86 -10.83
N VAL A 78 -1.64 -27.55 -10.70
CA VAL A 78 -2.36 -26.54 -11.51
C VAL A 78 -1.94 -26.63 -12.98
N LEU A 79 -0.64 -26.77 -13.26
CA LEU A 79 -0.13 -26.91 -14.63
C LEU A 79 -0.61 -28.20 -15.31
N GLU A 80 -0.77 -29.29 -14.55
CA GLU A 80 -1.35 -30.54 -15.04
C GLU A 80 -2.87 -30.39 -15.26
N ALA A 81 -3.58 -29.73 -14.35
CA ALA A 81 -5.01 -29.46 -14.50
C ALA A 81 -5.31 -28.66 -15.77
N LEU A 82 -4.49 -27.65 -16.08
CA LEU A 82 -4.58 -26.90 -17.35
C LEU A 82 -4.40 -27.82 -18.56
N ASP A 83 -3.50 -28.80 -18.51
CA ASP A 83 -3.31 -29.76 -19.62
C ASP A 83 -4.52 -30.69 -19.79
N ARG A 84 -5.06 -31.20 -18.68
CA ARG A 84 -6.23 -32.10 -18.66
C ARG A 84 -7.50 -31.44 -19.16
N LEU A 85 -7.71 -30.17 -18.80
CA LEU A 85 -8.86 -29.36 -19.24
C LEU A 85 -8.69 -28.82 -20.67
N GLY A 86 -7.55 -29.04 -21.32
CA GLY A 86 -7.29 -28.61 -22.70
C GLY A 86 -6.79 -27.18 -22.85
N PHE A 87 -6.40 -26.50 -21.78
CA PHE A 87 -5.87 -25.13 -21.77
C PHE A 87 -4.35 -25.08 -22.01
N ARG A 88 -3.87 -25.73 -23.07
CA ARG A 88 -2.42 -25.88 -23.35
C ARG A 88 -1.70 -24.54 -23.52
N ASP A 89 -2.34 -23.57 -24.15
CA ASP A 89 -1.75 -22.24 -24.36
C ASP A 89 -1.59 -21.47 -23.04
N TYR A 90 -2.52 -21.65 -22.10
CA TYR A 90 -2.45 -21.00 -20.79
C TYR A 90 -1.38 -21.62 -19.89
N LYS A 91 -1.08 -22.91 -20.08
CA LYS A 91 -0.02 -23.60 -19.35
C LYS A 91 1.34 -22.95 -19.59
N GLN A 92 1.65 -22.56 -20.82
CA GLN A 92 2.93 -21.93 -21.17
C GLN A 92 3.10 -20.59 -20.44
N GLU A 93 2.07 -19.74 -20.46
CA GLU A 93 2.06 -18.46 -19.73
C GLU A 93 2.14 -18.69 -18.21
N ALA A 94 1.43 -19.69 -17.68
CA ALA A 94 1.48 -20.04 -16.27
C ALA A 94 2.88 -20.53 -15.82
N GLU A 95 3.61 -21.24 -16.68
CA GLU A 95 5.00 -21.66 -16.42
C GLU A 95 5.96 -20.47 -16.35
N ALA A 96 5.78 -19.47 -17.22
CA ALA A 96 6.54 -18.22 -17.17
C ALA A 96 6.30 -17.48 -15.85
N VAL A 97 5.03 -17.29 -15.46
CA VAL A 97 4.67 -16.67 -14.18
C VAL A 97 5.23 -17.45 -12.99
N LEU A 98 5.22 -18.79 -13.04
CA LEU A 98 5.80 -19.62 -11.98
C LEU A 98 7.31 -19.39 -11.84
N ASN A 99 8.04 -19.21 -12.94
CA ASN A 99 9.47 -18.93 -12.90
C ASN A 99 9.74 -17.57 -12.26
N ASP A 100 9.00 -16.54 -12.65
CA ASP A 100 9.10 -15.20 -12.04
C ASP A 100 8.80 -15.24 -10.53
N CYS A 101 7.76 -15.98 -10.12
CA CYS A 101 7.42 -16.18 -8.71
C CYS A 101 8.57 -16.84 -7.94
N LYS A 102 9.23 -17.85 -8.52
CA LYS A 102 10.39 -18.52 -7.91
C LYS A 102 11.57 -17.57 -7.76
N GLU A 103 11.83 -16.71 -8.75
CA GLU A 103 12.89 -15.71 -8.66
C GLU A 103 12.63 -14.68 -7.57
N VAL A 104 11.40 -14.15 -7.50
CA VAL A 104 10.99 -13.20 -6.46
C VAL A 104 11.12 -13.84 -5.08
N ALA A 105 10.65 -15.07 -4.91
CA ALA A 105 10.80 -15.81 -3.66
C ALA A 105 12.27 -16.06 -3.29
N ALA A 106 13.13 -16.35 -4.27
CA ALA A 106 14.57 -16.53 -4.06
C ALA A 106 15.25 -15.21 -3.66
N LYS A 107 14.91 -14.09 -4.31
CA LYS A 107 15.41 -12.75 -3.94
C LYS A 107 15.00 -12.39 -2.51
N ARG A 108 13.75 -12.62 -2.14
CA ARG A 108 13.25 -12.39 -0.77
C ARG A 108 13.99 -13.24 0.26
N ARG A 109 14.20 -14.53 -0.01
CA ARG A 109 14.99 -15.41 0.87
C ARG A 109 16.41 -14.88 1.06
N ARG A 110 17.10 -14.52 -0.03
CA ARG A 110 18.47 -13.95 0.04
C ARG A 110 18.51 -12.66 0.88
N GLN A 111 17.52 -11.79 0.77
CA GLN A 111 17.43 -10.59 1.59
C GLN A 111 17.24 -10.91 3.08
N SER A 112 16.36 -11.85 3.42
CA SER A 112 16.18 -12.32 4.81
C SER A 112 17.48 -12.90 5.38
N THR A 113 18.12 -13.80 4.63
CA THR A 113 19.39 -14.42 5.04
C THR A 113 20.53 -13.41 5.19
N ARG A 114 20.52 -12.32 4.40
CA ARG A 114 21.50 -11.24 4.54
C ARG A 114 21.32 -10.48 5.84
N LEU A 115 20.08 -10.26 6.27
CA LEU A 115 19.77 -9.59 7.53
C LEU A 115 20.20 -10.44 8.74
N GLU A 116 20.00 -11.75 8.67
CA GLU A 116 20.39 -12.69 9.72
C GLU A 116 21.92 -12.91 9.79
N ASN A 117 22.63 -12.78 8.66
CA ASN A 117 24.08 -13.01 8.56
C ASN A 117 24.90 -11.71 8.38
N LEU A 118 24.45 -10.59 8.96
CA LEU A 118 25.18 -9.31 8.87
C LEU A 118 26.60 -9.37 9.45
N GLY A 119 26.94 -10.40 10.24
CA GLY A 119 28.25 -10.59 10.84
C GLY A 119 28.57 -9.58 11.96
N ILE A 120 27.69 -8.61 12.18
CA ILE A 120 27.72 -7.68 13.31
C ILE A 120 26.88 -8.31 14.42
N PRO A 121 27.45 -8.54 15.62
CA PRO A 121 26.68 -9.08 16.74
C PRO A 121 25.54 -8.12 17.10
N GLU A 122 24.41 -8.68 17.54
CA GLU A 122 23.20 -7.93 17.90
C GLU A 122 23.48 -6.82 18.92
N GLU A 123 24.40 -7.07 19.85
CA GLU A 123 24.85 -6.10 20.85
C GLU A 123 25.47 -4.84 20.22
N GLU A 124 26.31 -4.99 19.20
CA GLU A 124 26.94 -3.86 18.52
C GLU A 124 25.92 -3.09 17.66
N LEU A 125 24.96 -3.80 17.03
CA LEU A 125 23.85 -3.16 16.32
C LEU A 125 22.97 -2.34 17.27
N LEU A 126 22.66 -2.88 18.46
CA LEU A 126 21.89 -2.18 19.48
C LEU A 126 22.63 -0.93 19.98
N ARG A 127 23.94 -1.04 20.21
CA ARG A 127 24.77 0.08 20.62
C ARG A 127 24.75 1.20 19.58
N GLN A 128 24.92 0.87 18.30
CA GLN A 128 24.85 1.83 17.19
C GLN A 128 23.47 2.51 17.10
N GLN A 129 22.38 1.73 17.25
CA GLN A 129 21.03 2.27 17.27
C GLN A 129 20.83 3.24 18.45
N GLN A 130 21.29 2.90 19.65
CA GLN A 130 21.18 3.74 20.84
C GLN A 130 21.98 5.04 20.70
N GLU A 131 23.19 4.97 20.12
CA GLU A 131 24.02 6.15 19.84
C GLU A 131 23.33 7.10 18.86
N LEU A 132 22.75 6.58 17.78
CA LEU A 132 21.97 7.39 16.82
C LEU A 132 20.78 8.06 17.49
N PHE A 133 20.04 7.36 18.35
CA PHE A 133 18.93 7.96 19.10
C PHE A 133 19.39 9.00 20.11
N ALA A 134 20.50 8.77 20.80
CA ALA A 134 21.06 9.75 21.74
C ALA A 134 21.50 11.03 21.01
N LYS A 135 22.17 10.88 19.86
CA LYS A 135 22.57 12.01 19.02
C LYS A 135 21.37 12.81 18.52
N ALA A 136 20.34 12.14 17.99
CA ALA A 136 19.12 12.81 17.52
C ALA A 136 18.42 13.59 18.66
N ARG A 137 18.33 13.02 19.86
CA ARG A 137 17.78 13.73 21.03
C ARG A 137 18.62 14.94 21.44
N ALA A 138 19.94 14.83 21.40
CA ALA A 138 20.82 15.94 21.74
C ALA A 138 20.72 17.09 20.72
N GLU A 139 20.65 16.77 19.42
CA GLU A 139 20.45 17.77 18.36
C GLU A 139 19.09 18.46 18.49
N GLN A 140 18.02 17.72 18.79
CA GLN A 140 16.69 18.30 19.06
C GLN A 140 16.71 19.23 20.28
N ALA A 141 17.29 18.79 21.39
CA ALA A 141 17.40 19.61 22.60
C ALA A 141 18.23 20.88 22.35
N ALA A 142 19.32 20.78 21.57
CA ALA A 142 20.14 21.94 21.19
C ALA A 142 19.38 22.90 20.27
N ALA A 143 18.62 22.39 19.30
CA ALA A 143 17.78 23.20 18.44
C ALA A 143 16.66 23.91 19.21
N GLU A 144 15.99 23.21 20.12
CA GLU A 144 14.99 23.78 21.02
C GLU A 144 15.59 24.86 21.93
N GLN A 145 16.77 24.61 22.51
CA GLN A 145 17.49 25.60 23.30
C GLN A 145 17.86 26.84 22.46
N ALA A 146 18.40 26.65 21.26
CA ALA A 146 18.76 27.75 20.38
C ALA A 146 17.54 28.59 19.99
N GLN A 147 16.41 27.95 19.69
CA GLN A 147 15.14 28.63 19.42
C GLN A 147 14.65 29.41 20.64
N TRP A 148 14.72 28.82 21.84
CA TRP A 148 14.34 29.47 23.08
C TRP A 148 15.18 30.73 23.35
N TYR A 149 16.51 30.64 23.21
CA TYR A 149 17.39 31.79 23.35
C TYR A 149 17.13 32.87 22.28
N SER A 150 16.90 32.48 21.03
CA SER A 150 16.56 33.42 19.96
C SER A 150 15.25 34.16 20.23
N MET A 151 14.24 33.45 20.75
CA MET A 151 12.93 34.04 21.08
C MET A 151 13.05 35.02 22.26
N GLN A 152 13.83 34.66 23.29
CA GLN A 152 14.09 35.54 24.43
C GLN A 152 14.86 36.80 24.02
N ALA A 153 15.87 36.66 23.16
CA ALA A 153 16.64 37.80 22.62
C ALA A 153 15.77 38.72 21.76
N ALA A 154 14.93 38.16 20.89
CA ALA A 154 13.98 38.93 20.08
C ALA A 154 13.00 39.72 20.97
N ALA A 155 12.40 39.07 21.98
CA ALA A 155 11.51 39.75 22.92
C ALA A 155 12.22 40.87 23.72
N GLY A 156 13.49 40.65 24.12
CA GLY A 156 14.30 41.67 24.79
C GLY A 156 14.63 42.87 23.89
N MET A 157 14.96 42.63 22.62
CA MET A 157 15.18 43.68 21.63
C MET A 157 13.89 44.44 21.33
N GLU A 158 12.76 43.77 21.15
CA GLU A 158 11.45 44.41 20.96
C GLU A 158 11.06 45.29 22.16
N GLY A 159 11.30 44.83 23.38
CA GLY A 159 11.08 45.61 24.60
C GLY A 159 11.97 46.85 24.66
N ALA A 160 13.26 46.73 24.30
CA ALA A 160 14.19 47.85 24.23
C ALA A 160 13.79 48.84 23.11
N ASP A 161 13.41 48.36 21.93
CA ASP A 161 12.93 49.19 20.82
C ASP A 161 11.64 49.94 21.19
N GLN A 162 10.70 49.27 21.86
CA GLN A 162 9.49 49.91 22.39
C GLN A 162 9.85 50.99 23.42
N TYR A 163 10.77 50.70 24.34
CA TYR A 163 11.23 51.68 25.34
C TYR A 163 11.85 52.92 24.66
N TRP A 164 12.79 52.73 23.74
CA TRP A 164 13.44 53.82 23.02
C TRP A 164 12.45 54.59 22.13
N ARG A 165 11.47 53.91 21.52
CA ARG A 165 10.41 54.55 20.74
C ARG A 165 9.49 55.39 21.63
N ASN A 166 9.12 54.89 22.80
CA ASN A 166 8.31 55.63 23.78
C ASN A 166 9.09 56.83 24.36
N LEU A 167 10.39 56.68 24.63
CA LEU A 167 11.24 57.76 25.11
C LEU A 167 11.39 58.87 24.06
N LYS A 168 11.61 58.52 22.78
CA LYS A 168 11.62 59.48 21.67
C LYS A 168 10.29 60.20 21.51
N LYS A 169 9.17 59.49 21.68
CA LYS A 169 7.83 60.09 21.66
C LYS A 169 7.59 61.02 22.86
N ALA A 170 8.25 60.77 24.00
CA ALA A 170 8.21 61.65 25.16
C ALA A 170 9.20 62.83 25.08
N GLN A 171 10.17 62.78 24.16
CA GLN A 171 11.21 63.81 23.95
C GLN A 171 10.99 64.65 22.68
N GLY A 172 9.94 64.41 21.91
CA GLY A 172 9.61 65.18 20.71
C GLY A 172 8.19 65.72 20.79
N ASP A 173 8.05 66.87 21.47
CA ASP A 173 6.90 67.78 21.37
C ASP A 173 7.35 69.21 21.73
N ASP A 174 8.49 69.66 21.18
CA ASP A 174 8.95 71.07 21.28
C ASP A 174 9.88 71.41 20.10
N ASP A 175 9.32 71.46 18.90
CA ASP A 175 9.81 72.33 17.82
C ASP A 175 8.60 72.78 17.00
N ASP A 176 7.72 73.57 17.65
CA ASP A 176 6.91 74.58 16.95
C ASP A 176 7.88 75.71 16.55
N GLU A 177 8.22 75.73 15.27
CA GLU A 177 8.99 76.78 14.60
C GLU A 177 8.05 77.98 14.39
N ASP A 178 8.06 78.93 15.35
CA ASP A 178 7.42 80.26 15.21
C ASP A 178 8.29 81.22 14.36
N ASP A 179 7.66 81.75 13.31
CA ASP A 179 8.02 82.81 12.34
C ASP A 179 9.05 83.90 12.76
N TYR A 180 10.02 84.22 11.86
CA TYR A 180 10.07 85.42 10.98
C TYR A 180 11.41 85.57 10.22
#